data_AF-A0AAU9MPN1-F1
#
_entry.id   AF-A0AAU9MPN1-F1
#
_cell.length_a   1.000
_cell.length_b   1.000
_cell.length_c   1.000
_cell.angle_alpha   90.00
_cell.angle_beta   90.00
_cell.angle_gamma   90.00
#
_symmetry.space_group_name_H-M   'P 1'
#
loop_
_entity.id
_entity.type
_entity.pdbx_description
1 polymer ?
#
loop_
_entity_poly.entity_id
_entity_poly.type
_entity_poly.pdbx_seq_one_letter_code
_entity_poly.pdbx_strand_id
1 'polypeptide(L)'
;MCDIAKIIGCKHVGDWAIRICESSNIANTKITKSVVNLALSGTQAPNDLAVAQDMALDLIKTIGSETYIVINNSTETVVSSVILQFLESILADMDRISMKMKTCFTSAYKGIVVDDDDDDDDDDDDDDDDDDDDDGIHKSHLTLEETLYHRDEAVMELLSSFVVMNLKDLQGEHVVRLAAKFYKNLARVSKFLIAPKGCKQILPSLKFQNHP
;
A
#
# COMPACT_ATOMS: atom_id res chain seq x y z
N MET A 1 6.30 20.06 -13.03
CA MET A 1 5.41 20.04 -11.84
C MET A 1 6.17 19.79 -10.52
N CYS A 2 7.40 19.26 -10.51
CA CYS A 2 8.14 18.97 -9.27
C CYS A 2 8.53 20.18 -8.41
N ASP A 3 8.69 21.38 -8.98
CA ASP A 3 9.26 22.50 -8.21
C ASP A 3 8.23 23.31 -7.41
N ILE A 4 6.99 23.42 -7.90
CA ILE A 4 5.90 24.12 -7.20
C ILE A 4 5.34 23.26 -6.06
N ALA A 5 5.25 21.93 -6.26
CA ALA A 5 4.79 20.98 -5.25
C ALA A 5 5.69 20.95 -4.01
N LYS A 6 7.01 21.18 -4.19
CA LYS A 6 7.97 21.32 -3.09
C LYS A 6 7.82 22.63 -2.30
N ILE A 7 7.30 23.69 -2.92
CA ILE A 7 7.16 25.03 -2.30
C ILE A 7 5.84 25.18 -1.54
N ILE A 8 4.76 24.57 -2.02
CA ILE A 8 3.41 24.68 -1.44
C ILE A 8 3.08 23.49 -0.51
N GLY A 9 3.86 22.41 -0.60
CA GLY A 9 3.61 21.14 0.09
C GLY A 9 2.57 20.31 -0.68
N CYS A 10 2.94 19.07 -1.05
CA CYS A 10 2.09 18.17 -1.84
C CYS A 10 0.67 18.00 -1.28
N LYS A 11 0.52 18.07 0.05
CA LYS A 11 -0.77 17.98 0.73
C LYS A 11 -1.74 19.10 0.36
N HIS A 12 -1.31 20.37 0.40
CA HIS A 12 -2.19 21.49 0.06
C HIS A 12 -2.65 21.47 -1.39
N VAL A 13 -1.76 21.01 -2.29
CA VAL A 13 -2.08 20.83 -3.70
C VAL A 13 -3.07 19.68 -3.90
N GLY A 14 -2.92 18.58 -3.15
CA GLY A 14 -3.87 17.46 -3.08
C GLY A 14 -5.24 17.91 -2.58
N ASP A 15 -5.31 18.56 -1.42
CA ASP A 15 -6.57 19.07 -0.82
C ASP A 15 -7.30 20.04 -1.76
N TRP A 16 -6.55 20.90 -2.45
CA TRP A 16 -7.12 21.77 -3.48
C TRP A 16 -7.70 20.95 -4.64
N ALA A 17 -6.96 19.98 -5.16
CA ALA A 17 -7.42 19.14 -6.27
C ALA A 17 -8.67 18.31 -5.91
N ILE A 18 -8.72 17.77 -4.68
CA ILE A 18 -9.89 17.07 -4.15
C ILE A 18 -11.11 17.99 -4.16
N ARG A 19 -10.99 19.22 -3.61
CA ARG A 19 -12.08 20.19 -3.64
C ARG A 19 -12.54 20.55 -5.05
N ILE A 20 -11.63 20.62 -6.02
CA ILE A 20 -12.02 20.81 -7.42
C ILE A 20 -12.82 19.60 -7.94
N CYS A 21 -12.40 18.38 -7.62
CA CYS A 21 -13.15 17.17 -7.96
C CYS A 21 -14.56 17.17 -7.35
N GLU A 22 -14.71 17.69 -6.14
CA GLU A 22 -15.98 17.80 -5.42
C GLU A 22 -16.89 18.87 -6.02
N SER A 23 -16.35 20.05 -6.34
CA SER A 23 -17.19 21.24 -6.61
C SER A 23 -17.36 21.58 -8.10
N SER A 24 -16.61 20.95 -9.00
CA SER A 24 -16.49 21.40 -10.39
C SER A 24 -16.97 20.36 -11.40
N ASN A 25 -17.99 20.70 -12.17
CA ASN A 25 -18.44 19.89 -13.31
C ASN A 25 -17.53 20.09 -14.52
N ILE A 26 -16.41 19.36 -14.55
CA ILE A 26 -15.43 19.40 -15.64
C ILE A 26 -15.80 18.32 -16.67
N ALA A 27 -16.31 18.72 -17.84
CA ALA A 27 -16.59 17.76 -18.93
C ALA A 27 -15.33 17.39 -19.75
N ASN A 28 -14.25 18.17 -19.64
CA ASN A 28 -13.02 17.91 -20.39
C ASN A 28 -12.24 16.76 -19.75
N THR A 29 -12.13 15.64 -20.47
CA THR A 29 -11.44 14.43 -20.01
C THR A 29 -9.95 14.62 -19.73
N LYS A 30 -9.26 15.49 -20.47
CA LYS A 30 -7.83 15.78 -20.23
C LYS A 30 -7.63 16.56 -18.93
N ILE A 31 -8.48 17.55 -18.69
CA ILE A 31 -8.44 18.36 -17.45
C ILE A 31 -8.80 17.48 -16.26
N THR A 32 -9.89 16.70 -16.38
CA THR A 32 -10.31 15.73 -15.36
C THR A 32 -9.19 14.76 -15.01
N LYS A 33 -8.55 14.15 -16.02
CA LYS A 33 -7.42 13.26 -15.80
C LYS A 33 -6.31 13.92 -14.99
N SER A 34 -5.94 15.15 -15.33
CA SER A 34 -4.87 15.87 -14.62
C SER A 34 -5.25 16.21 -13.18
N VAL A 35 -6.47 16.69 -12.95
CA VAL A 35 -6.94 17.08 -11.61
C VAL A 35 -7.09 15.86 -10.70
N VAL A 36 -7.69 14.77 -11.20
CA VAL A 36 -7.83 13.53 -10.42
C VAL A 36 -6.46 12.91 -10.11
N ASN A 37 -5.54 12.88 -11.07
CA ASN A 37 -4.16 12.43 -10.78
C ASN A 37 -3.50 13.26 -9.68
N LEU A 38 -3.72 14.59 -9.69
CA LEU A 38 -3.18 15.48 -8.68
C LEU A 38 -3.82 15.26 -7.31
N ALA A 39 -5.14 15.02 -7.27
CA ALA A 39 -5.86 14.68 -6.05
C ALA A 39 -5.29 13.39 -5.44
N LEU A 40 -5.19 12.31 -6.23
CA LEU A 40 -4.68 11.02 -5.76
C LEU A 40 -3.20 11.09 -5.36
N SER A 41 -2.35 11.70 -6.19
CA SER A 41 -0.90 11.81 -5.91
C SER A 41 -0.56 12.78 -4.78
N GLY A 42 -1.49 13.67 -4.43
CA GLY A 42 -1.35 14.64 -3.34
C GLY A 42 -1.71 14.07 -1.96
N THR A 43 -2.30 12.88 -1.92
CA THR A 43 -2.59 12.17 -0.66
C THR A 43 -1.33 11.53 -0.06
N GLN A 44 -1.39 11.14 1.21
CA GLN A 44 -0.27 10.54 1.94
C GLN A 44 -0.71 9.28 2.68
N ALA A 45 0.18 8.27 2.70
CA ALA A 45 -0.01 7.07 3.48
C ALA A 45 -0.21 7.40 4.97
N PRO A 46 -1.04 6.62 5.70
CA PRO A 46 -1.71 5.37 5.27
C PRO A 46 -3.07 5.58 4.58
N ASN A 47 -3.59 6.81 4.54
CA ASN A 47 -4.94 7.12 4.04
C ASN A 47 -4.95 7.56 2.57
N ASP A 48 -3.88 7.28 1.82
CA ASP A 48 -3.71 7.69 0.42
C ASP A 48 -4.69 7.01 -0.53
N LEU A 49 -5.26 5.87 -0.14
CA LEU A 49 -6.29 5.18 -0.91
C LEU A 49 -7.72 5.65 -0.60
N ALA A 50 -7.96 6.37 0.50
CA ALA A 50 -9.32 6.74 0.91
C ALA A 50 -10.05 7.56 -0.16
N VAL A 51 -9.36 8.56 -0.73
CA VAL A 51 -9.91 9.39 -1.83
C VAL A 51 -10.21 8.53 -3.06
N ALA A 52 -9.36 7.56 -3.38
CA ALA A 52 -9.59 6.64 -4.50
C ALA A 52 -10.79 5.73 -4.25
N GLN A 53 -10.98 5.26 -3.01
CA GLN A 53 -12.12 4.46 -2.58
C GLN A 53 -13.41 5.27 -2.65
N ASP A 54 -13.42 6.49 -2.12
CA ASP A 54 -14.60 7.37 -2.18
C ASP A 54 -14.99 7.67 -3.63
N MET A 55 -14.02 7.96 -4.50
CA MET A 55 -14.26 8.16 -5.93
C MET A 55 -14.77 6.86 -6.61
N ALA A 56 -14.28 5.70 -6.21
CA ALA A 56 -14.77 4.41 -6.72
C ALA A 56 -16.21 4.13 -6.25
N LEU A 57 -16.54 4.46 -5.00
CA LEU A 57 -17.91 4.34 -4.49
C LEU A 57 -18.85 5.30 -5.23
N ASP A 58 -18.43 6.52 -5.51
CA ASP A 58 -19.21 7.46 -6.31
C ASP A 58 -19.36 7.00 -7.77
N LEU A 59 -18.36 6.32 -8.36
CA LEU A 59 -18.49 5.67 -9.67
C LEU A 59 -19.55 4.54 -9.68
N ILE A 60 -19.77 3.85 -8.56
CA ILE A 60 -20.81 2.80 -8.44
C ILE A 60 -22.22 3.43 -8.35
N LYS A 61 -22.34 4.59 -7.71
CA LYS A 61 -23.64 5.24 -7.47
C LYS A 61 -24.14 5.89 -8.77
N THR A 62 -25.06 5.22 -9.44
CA THR A 62 -25.53 5.63 -10.77
C THR A 62 -26.47 6.83 -10.81
N ILE A 63 -26.98 7.37 -9.69
CA ILE A 63 -27.66 8.69 -9.58
C ILE A 63 -27.77 9.04 -8.08
N GLY A 64 -27.34 10.24 -7.66
CA GLY A 64 -27.88 10.91 -6.46
C GLY A 64 -26.96 11.13 -5.25
N SER A 65 -25.69 10.72 -5.28
CA SER A 65 -24.69 11.06 -4.25
C SER A 65 -23.47 11.61 -4.96
N GLU A 66 -23.55 12.87 -5.38
CA GLU A 66 -22.48 13.56 -6.11
C GLU A 66 -21.47 14.16 -5.11
N THR A 67 -20.74 13.33 -4.37
CA THR A 67 -19.62 13.85 -3.56
C THR A 67 -18.58 14.44 -4.51
N TYR A 68 -18.33 13.74 -5.61
CA TYR A 68 -17.42 14.16 -6.68
C TYR A 68 -18.17 14.53 -7.96
N ILE A 69 -18.54 15.81 -8.12
CA ILE A 69 -19.22 16.34 -9.32
C ILE A 69 -18.39 16.11 -10.60
N VAL A 70 -17.07 15.98 -10.49
CA VAL A 70 -16.19 15.66 -11.63
C VAL A 70 -16.50 14.30 -12.25
N ILE A 71 -17.16 13.39 -11.53
CA ILE A 71 -17.56 12.06 -11.98
C ILE A 71 -18.96 12.16 -12.62
N ASN A 72 -18.99 12.17 -13.95
CA ASN A 72 -20.22 12.22 -14.74
C ASN A 72 -20.09 11.32 -15.97
N ASN A 73 -21.17 11.19 -16.75
CA ASN A 73 -21.24 10.31 -17.92
C ASN A 73 -20.11 10.56 -18.96
N SER A 74 -19.52 11.76 -19.00
CA SER A 74 -18.44 12.09 -19.92
C SER A 74 -17.04 11.77 -19.36
N THR A 75 -16.90 11.63 -18.04
CA THR A 75 -15.62 11.50 -17.35
C THR A 75 -15.45 10.19 -16.59
N GLU A 76 -16.52 9.45 -16.30
CA GLU A 76 -16.51 8.21 -15.49
C GLU A 76 -15.40 7.23 -15.92
N THR A 77 -15.24 7.03 -17.24
CA THR A 77 -14.29 6.08 -17.81
C THR A 77 -12.85 6.56 -17.58
N VAL A 78 -12.64 7.87 -17.62
CA VAL A 78 -11.34 8.50 -17.42
C VAL A 78 -10.97 8.46 -15.94
N VAL A 79 -11.91 8.77 -15.04
CA VAL A 79 -11.71 8.70 -13.60
C VAL A 79 -11.38 7.27 -13.18
N SER A 80 -12.18 6.29 -13.61
CA SER A 80 -11.92 4.86 -13.41
C SER A 80 -10.53 4.45 -13.89
N SER A 81 -10.13 4.88 -15.09
CA SER A 81 -8.80 4.57 -15.64
C SER A 81 -7.66 5.19 -14.81
N VAL A 82 -7.86 6.40 -14.28
CA VAL A 82 -6.88 7.08 -13.42
C VAL A 82 -6.74 6.37 -12.08
N ILE A 83 -7.85 5.96 -11.46
CA ILE A 83 -7.82 5.20 -10.21
C ILE A 83 -7.08 3.86 -10.40
N LEU A 84 -7.33 3.15 -11.50
CA LEU A 84 -6.61 1.89 -11.79
C LEU A 84 -5.12 2.10 -12.02
N GLN A 85 -4.72 3.21 -12.69
CA GLN A 85 -3.30 3.57 -12.85
C GLN A 85 -2.64 3.93 -11.52
N PHE A 86 -3.36 4.65 -10.65
CA PHE A 86 -2.91 4.95 -9.31
C PHE A 86 -2.72 3.66 -8.51
N LEU A 87 -3.70 2.76 -8.53
CA LEU A 87 -3.60 1.45 -7.88
C LEU A 87 -2.41 0.62 -8.39
N GLU A 88 -2.11 0.68 -9.69
CA GLU A 88 -0.91 0.04 -10.24
C GLU A 88 0.38 0.58 -9.62
N SER A 89 0.48 1.90 -9.41
CA SER A 89 1.64 2.49 -8.72
C SER A 89 1.73 2.07 -7.25
N ILE A 90 0.60 2.00 -6.54
CA ILE A 90 0.55 1.53 -5.15
C ILE A 90 1.04 0.07 -5.05
N LEU A 91 0.59 -0.80 -5.94
CA LEU A 91 1.04 -2.19 -5.97
C LEU A 91 2.53 -2.33 -6.25
N ALA A 92 3.09 -1.46 -7.10
CA ALA A 92 4.53 -1.42 -7.36
C ALA A 92 5.32 -0.97 -6.11
N ASP A 93 4.82 0.02 -5.38
CA ASP A 93 5.41 0.47 -4.13
C ASP A 93 5.34 -0.63 -3.05
N MET A 94 4.22 -1.34 -2.95
CA MET A 94 4.08 -2.48 -2.03
C MET A 94 5.04 -3.63 -2.37
N ASP A 95 5.29 -3.94 -3.65
CA ASP A 95 6.28 -4.95 -4.04
C ASP A 95 7.70 -4.50 -3.63
N ARG A 96 8.00 -3.20 -3.75
CA ARG A 96 9.25 -2.62 -3.26
C ARG A 96 9.38 -2.68 -1.74
N ILE A 97 8.30 -2.40 -0.99
CA ILE A 97 8.28 -2.53 0.48
C ILE A 97 8.49 -4.00 0.87
N SER A 98 7.82 -4.93 0.17
CA SER A 98 7.96 -6.37 0.40
C SER A 98 9.39 -6.87 0.11
N MET A 99 10.08 -6.30 -0.88
CA MET A 99 11.51 -6.57 -1.10
C MET A 99 12.38 -6.12 0.08
N LYS A 100 12.11 -4.95 0.66
CA LYS A 100 12.83 -4.46 1.85
C LYS A 100 12.55 -5.34 3.07
N MET A 101 11.30 -5.75 3.26
CA MET A 101 10.90 -6.68 4.31
C MET A 101 11.68 -8.00 4.22
N LYS A 102 11.79 -8.58 3.01
CA LYS A 102 12.62 -9.79 2.78
C LYS A 102 14.07 -9.60 3.22
N THR A 103 14.69 -8.46 2.89
CA THR A 103 16.07 -8.16 3.27
C THR A 103 16.19 -8.12 4.79
N CYS A 104 15.24 -7.47 5.49
CA CYS A 104 15.19 -7.42 6.95
C CYS A 104 15.07 -8.82 7.58
N PHE A 105 14.21 -9.68 7.04
CA PHE A 105 14.11 -11.08 7.49
C PHE A 105 15.40 -11.86 7.29
N THR A 106 16.06 -11.67 6.14
CA THR A 106 17.29 -12.40 5.84
C THR A 106 18.43 -11.97 6.77
N SER A 107 18.49 -10.70 7.15
CA SER A 107 19.46 -10.22 8.16
C SER A 107 19.12 -10.73 9.55
N ALA A 108 17.85 -10.69 9.97
CA ALA A 108 17.42 -11.17 11.28
C ALA A 108 17.69 -12.68 11.46
N TYR A 109 17.33 -13.52 10.48
CA TYR A 109 17.62 -14.96 10.54
C TYR A 109 19.11 -15.28 10.45
N LYS A 110 19.93 -14.44 9.79
CA LYS A 110 21.38 -14.65 9.75
C LYS A 110 22.06 -14.32 11.08
N GLY A 111 21.49 -13.40 11.87
CA GLY A 111 21.95 -13.14 13.24
C GLY A 111 21.67 -14.28 14.21
N ILE A 112 20.56 -15.02 14.01
CA ILE A 112 20.13 -16.11 14.89
C ILE A 112 20.91 -17.43 14.65
N VAL A 113 21.59 -17.60 13.51
CA VAL A 113 22.27 -18.87 13.12
C VAL A 113 23.72 -18.97 13.64
N VAL A 114 24.15 -18.12 14.58
CA VAL A 114 25.49 -18.21 15.18
C VAL A 114 25.50 -19.05 16.48
N ASP A 115 24.36 -19.59 16.90
CA ASP A 115 24.19 -20.12 18.26
C ASP A 115 24.06 -21.65 18.37
N ASP A 116 24.71 -22.42 17.49
CA ASP A 116 24.87 -23.86 17.74
C ASP A 116 26.24 -24.37 17.25
N ASP A 117 26.98 -24.92 18.23
CA ASP A 117 28.17 -25.77 18.18
C ASP A 117 29.56 -25.09 18.11
N ASP A 118 30.15 -24.82 19.29
CA ASP A 118 31.33 -25.58 19.75
C ASP A 118 31.57 -25.34 21.27
N ASP A 119 31.50 -26.43 22.04
CA ASP A 119 31.90 -26.53 23.45
C ASP A 119 33.41 -26.28 23.63
N ASP A 120 33.81 -25.52 24.66
CA ASP A 120 34.73 -25.94 25.76
C ASP A 120 35.42 -24.73 26.44
N ASP A 121 35.17 -24.63 27.75
CA ASP A 121 36.04 -24.18 28.86
C ASP A 121 36.88 -22.89 28.75
N ASP A 122 36.52 -21.85 29.53
CA ASP A 122 37.22 -21.48 30.78
C ASP A 122 36.80 -20.08 31.28
N ASP A 123 36.77 -19.95 32.60
CA ASP A 123 36.47 -18.76 33.41
C ASP A 123 37.17 -17.46 32.95
N ASP A 124 36.44 -16.33 32.93
CA ASP A 124 36.71 -15.18 33.79
C ASP A 124 35.77 -14.00 33.46
N ASP A 125 35.38 -13.31 34.53
CA ASP A 125 34.54 -12.12 34.59
C ASP A 125 34.90 -11.05 33.54
N ASP A 126 33.89 -10.52 32.85
CA ASP A 126 33.69 -9.08 32.71
C ASP A 126 32.24 -8.82 32.26
N ASP A 127 31.44 -8.34 33.21
CA ASP A 127 30.17 -7.64 32.96
C ASP A 127 30.46 -6.44 32.04
N ASP A 128 30.03 -6.47 30.79
CA ASP A 128 29.69 -5.26 30.05
C ASP A 128 28.49 -5.55 29.12
N ASP A 129 27.38 -4.90 29.50
CA ASP A 129 26.07 -4.90 28.86
C ASP A 129 26.13 -4.46 27.38
N ASP A 130 25.96 -5.41 26.45
CA ASP A 130 25.91 -5.14 24.99
C ASP A 130 24.56 -5.59 24.35
N ASP A 131 23.44 -5.39 25.06
CA ASP A 131 22.10 -5.92 24.67
C ASP A 131 21.15 -4.93 23.93
N ASP A 132 21.64 -3.80 23.40
CA ASP A 132 20.75 -2.72 22.93
C ASP A 132 20.41 -2.70 21.41
N ASP A 133 20.89 -3.64 20.58
CA ASP A 133 20.74 -3.53 19.11
C ASP A 133 19.61 -4.37 18.46
N ASP A 134 18.99 -5.35 19.16
CA ASP A 134 17.92 -6.20 18.57
C ASP A 134 16.54 -5.48 18.52
N ASP A 135 16.29 -4.55 19.45
CA ASP A 135 14.99 -3.89 19.61
C ASP A 135 14.66 -2.95 18.42
N GLY A 136 15.69 -2.40 17.76
CA GLY A 136 15.56 -1.55 16.58
C GLY A 136 15.10 -2.30 15.32
N ILE A 137 15.61 -3.52 15.12
CA ILE A 137 15.26 -4.37 13.98
C ILE A 137 13.82 -4.85 14.12
N HIS A 138 13.44 -5.33 15.32
CA HIS A 138 12.10 -5.83 15.60
C HIS A 138 11.01 -4.76 15.47
N LYS A 139 11.30 -3.51 15.89
CA LYS A 139 10.37 -2.37 15.77
C LYS A 139 10.19 -1.90 14.33
N SER A 140 11.26 -1.90 13.53
CA SER A 140 11.18 -1.57 12.10
C SER A 140 10.41 -2.61 11.31
N HIS A 141 10.54 -3.89 11.69
CA HIS A 141 9.80 -5.02 11.13
C HIS A 141 8.28 -4.87 11.35
N LEU A 142 7.85 -4.68 12.60
CA LEU A 142 6.43 -4.52 12.94
C LEU A 142 5.80 -3.33 12.21
N THR A 143 6.53 -2.21 12.10
CA THR A 143 6.04 -1.02 11.39
C THR A 143 5.83 -1.27 9.89
N LEU A 144 6.74 -2.00 9.24
CA LEU A 144 6.61 -2.36 7.82
C LEU A 144 5.46 -3.35 7.57
N GLU A 145 5.32 -4.33 8.45
CA GLU A 145 4.23 -5.32 8.41
C GLU A 145 2.86 -4.65 8.56
N GLU A 146 2.68 -3.81 9.59
CA GLU A 146 1.42 -3.08 9.80
C GLU A 146 1.09 -2.14 8.63
N THR A 147 2.12 -1.48 8.06
CA THR A 147 1.94 -0.62 6.89
C THR A 147 1.46 -1.44 5.68
N LEU A 148 2.06 -2.61 5.43
CA LEU A 148 1.62 -3.49 4.35
C LEU A 148 0.18 -3.98 4.58
N TYR A 149 -0.15 -4.39 5.80
CA TYR A 149 -1.49 -4.85 6.16
C TYR A 149 -2.58 -3.80 5.84
N HIS A 150 -2.41 -2.56 6.32
CA HIS A 150 -3.38 -1.50 6.07
C HIS A 150 -3.50 -1.18 4.56
N ARG A 151 -2.40 -1.29 3.82
CA ARG A 151 -2.44 -1.10 2.36
C ARG A 151 -3.10 -2.27 1.65
N ASP A 152 -2.87 -3.50 2.09
CA ASP A 152 -3.50 -4.70 1.54
C ASP A 152 -5.03 -4.62 1.69
N GLU A 153 -5.51 -4.23 2.87
CA GLU A 153 -6.92 -3.99 3.15
C GLU A 153 -7.51 -2.92 2.22
N ALA A 154 -6.87 -1.74 2.14
CA ALA A 154 -7.36 -0.66 1.31
C ALA A 154 -7.37 -0.99 -0.20
N VAL A 155 -6.35 -1.72 -0.68
CA VAL A 155 -6.27 -2.22 -2.06
C VAL A 155 -7.38 -3.22 -2.34
N MET A 156 -7.67 -4.12 -1.39
CA MET A 156 -8.74 -5.11 -1.51
C MET A 156 -10.11 -4.45 -1.62
N GLU A 157 -10.40 -3.47 -0.77
CA GLU A 157 -11.65 -2.69 -0.81
C GLU A 157 -11.81 -1.95 -2.14
N LEU A 158 -10.72 -1.32 -2.61
CA LEU A 158 -10.73 -0.60 -3.89
C LEU A 158 -10.98 -1.56 -5.05
N LEU A 159 -10.24 -2.68 -5.14
CA LEU A 159 -10.45 -3.70 -6.17
C LEU A 159 -11.88 -4.26 -6.14
N SER A 160 -12.42 -4.51 -4.96
CA SER A 160 -13.79 -5.01 -4.77
C SER A 160 -14.83 -4.04 -5.34
N SER A 161 -14.60 -2.74 -5.18
CA SER A 161 -15.45 -1.69 -5.78
C SER A 161 -15.48 -1.80 -7.31
N PHE A 162 -14.33 -2.09 -7.96
CA PHE A 162 -14.28 -2.27 -9.41
C PHE A 162 -14.94 -3.57 -9.89
N VAL A 163 -14.91 -4.64 -9.09
CA VAL A 163 -15.53 -5.94 -9.47
C VAL A 163 -17.05 -5.82 -9.62
N VAL A 164 -17.70 -4.95 -8.84
CA VAL A 164 -19.15 -4.74 -8.91
C VAL A 164 -19.58 -3.69 -9.93
N MET A 165 -18.64 -2.98 -10.57
CA MET A 165 -18.93 -2.00 -11.61
C MET A 165 -19.22 -2.67 -12.96
N ASN A 166 -20.03 -1.99 -13.80
CA ASN A 166 -20.18 -2.36 -15.20
C ASN A 166 -18.97 -1.88 -16.02
N LEU A 167 -17.87 -2.64 -15.96
CA LEU A 167 -16.61 -2.31 -16.62
C LEU A 167 -16.64 -2.63 -18.12
N LYS A 168 -15.97 -1.79 -18.91
CA LYS A 168 -15.68 -2.08 -20.32
C LYS A 168 -14.55 -3.11 -20.41
N ASP A 169 -14.46 -3.86 -21.51
CA ASP A 169 -13.49 -4.96 -21.70
C ASP A 169 -12.05 -4.61 -21.28
N LEU A 170 -11.54 -3.45 -21.72
CA LEU A 170 -10.18 -3.00 -21.37
C LEU A 170 -10.00 -2.69 -19.88
N GLN A 171 -11.03 -2.17 -19.21
CA GLN A 171 -10.99 -1.91 -17.77
C GLN A 171 -11.08 -3.21 -16.97
N GLY A 172 -11.94 -4.15 -17.41
CA GLY A 172 -12.04 -5.48 -16.83
C GLY A 172 -10.70 -6.23 -16.91
N GLU A 173 -10.04 -6.22 -18.07
CA GLU A 173 -8.71 -6.81 -18.23
C GLU A 173 -7.68 -6.18 -17.30
N HIS A 174 -7.71 -4.85 -17.17
CA HIS A 174 -6.80 -4.13 -16.27
C HIS A 174 -7.03 -4.54 -14.81
N VAL A 175 -8.28 -4.60 -14.34
CA VAL A 175 -8.64 -5.03 -12.98
C VAL A 175 -8.16 -6.45 -12.70
N VAL A 176 -8.38 -7.39 -13.62
CA VAL A 176 -7.90 -8.79 -13.48
C VAL A 176 -6.37 -8.83 -13.37
N ARG A 177 -5.67 -8.02 -14.18
CA ARG A 177 -4.21 -7.93 -14.12
C ARG A 177 -3.71 -7.37 -12.78
N LEU A 178 -4.37 -6.34 -12.26
CA LEU A 178 -4.04 -5.77 -10.94
C LEU A 178 -4.34 -6.75 -9.81
N ALA A 179 -5.47 -7.45 -9.85
CA ALA A 179 -5.82 -8.50 -8.89
C ALA A 179 -4.75 -9.61 -8.88
N ALA A 180 -4.32 -10.08 -10.05
CA ALA A 180 -3.25 -11.08 -10.15
C ALA A 180 -1.91 -10.58 -9.55
N LYS A 181 -1.54 -9.31 -9.79
CA LYS A 181 -0.37 -8.67 -9.17
C LYS A 181 -0.51 -8.60 -7.64
N PHE A 182 -1.69 -8.22 -7.16
CA PHE A 182 -1.99 -8.13 -5.74
C PHE A 182 -1.88 -9.49 -5.04
N TYR A 183 -2.54 -10.53 -5.56
CA TYR A 183 -2.43 -11.88 -5.00
C TYR A 183 -0.99 -12.43 -5.03
N LYS A 184 -0.22 -12.11 -6.07
CA LYS A 184 1.20 -12.47 -6.12
C LYS A 184 2.01 -11.78 -5.01
N ASN A 185 1.66 -10.53 -4.69
CA ASN A 185 2.29 -9.78 -3.61
C ASN A 185 1.91 -10.39 -2.24
N LEU A 186 0.62 -10.59 -1.98
CA LEU A 186 0.14 -11.26 -0.76
C LEU A 186 0.84 -12.60 -0.54
N ALA A 187 0.85 -13.48 -1.56
CA ALA A 187 1.51 -14.78 -1.45
C ALA A 187 3.02 -14.69 -1.16
N ARG A 188 3.67 -13.60 -1.56
CA ARG A 188 5.09 -13.33 -1.29
C ARG A 188 5.28 -12.84 0.15
N VAL A 189 4.46 -11.91 0.62
CA VAL A 189 4.50 -11.40 1.99
C VAL A 189 4.20 -12.52 2.99
N SER A 190 3.15 -13.31 2.75
CA SER A 190 2.81 -14.46 3.60
C SER A 190 3.95 -15.47 3.72
N LYS A 191 4.75 -15.67 2.66
CA LYS A 191 5.93 -16.55 2.71
C LYS A 191 7.04 -16.01 3.60
N PHE A 192 7.19 -14.69 3.73
CA PHE A 192 8.22 -14.11 4.61
C PHE A 192 7.92 -14.31 6.09
N LEU A 193 6.64 -14.44 6.43
CA LEU A 193 6.17 -14.73 7.79
C LEU A 193 6.34 -16.21 8.19
N ILE A 194 6.73 -17.07 7.24
CA ILE A 194 7.05 -18.48 7.51
C ILE A 194 8.54 -18.59 7.73
N ALA A 195 8.96 -19.03 8.92
CA ALA A 195 10.35 -19.22 9.25
C ALA A 195 11.01 -20.30 8.35
N PRO A 196 12.29 -20.12 7.98
CA PRO A 196 13.09 -21.18 7.40
C PRO A 196 13.15 -22.39 8.36
N LYS A 197 13.27 -23.60 7.82
CA LYS A 197 13.41 -24.82 8.64
C LYS A 197 14.63 -24.69 9.56
N GLY A 198 14.43 -24.89 10.86
CA GLY A 198 15.48 -24.80 11.88
C GLY A 198 15.58 -23.44 12.58
N CYS A 199 14.83 -22.41 12.17
CA CYS A 199 14.81 -21.11 12.86
C CYS A 199 13.57 -20.95 13.75
N LYS A 200 13.70 -20.28 14.90
CA LYS A 200 12.54 -19.83 15.70
C LYS A 200 11.70 -18.85 14.87
N GLN A 201 10.38 -19.05 14.85
CA GLN A 201 9.47 -18.22 14.07
C GLN A 201 9.31 -16.85 14.73
N ILE A 202 9.63 -15.79 13.98
CA ILE A 202 9.23 -14.42 14.34
C ILE A 202 7.70 -14.37 14.21
N LEU A 203 7.01 -14.19 15.33
CA LEU A 203 5.55 -14.17 15.36
C LEU A 203 5.04 -12.93 14.60
N PRO A 204 4.09 -13.09 13.65
CA PRO A 204 3.43 -11.95 13.01
C PRO A 204 2.73 -11.06 14.05
N SER A 205 2.52 -9.80 13.72
CA SER A 205 1.69 -8.90 14.52
C SER A 205 0.28 -9.48 14.76
N LEU A 206 -0.33 -9.12 15.90
CA LEU A 206 -1.69 -9.55 16.25
C LEU A 206 -2.73 -9.21 15.16
N LYS A 207 -2.52 -8.12 14.41
CA LYS A 207 -3.40 -7.74 13.29
C LYS A 207 -3.35 -8.75 12.15
N PHE A 208 -2.17 -9.28 11.85
CA PHE A 208 -1.98 -10.29 10.81
C PHE A 208 -2.58 -11.65 11.19
N GLN A 209 -2.63 -11.98 12.47
CA GLN A 209 -3.15 -13.25 12.98
C GLN A 209 -4.69 -13.31 13.01
N ASN A 210 -5.37 -12.16 13.02
CA ASN A 210 -6.81 -12.07 13.29
C ASN A 210 -7.71 -12.16 12.04
N HIS A 211 -7.21 -12.58 10.88
CA HIS A 211 -8.04 -12.78 9.69
C HIS A 211 -8.00 -14.23 9.16
N PRO A 212 -9.16 -14.92 9.05
CA PRO A 212 -9.30 -16.25 8.46
C PRO A 212 -9.28 -16.26 6.92
#